data_AF-A0A452ZJS4-F1
#
_entry.id   AF-A0A452ZJS4-F1
#
_cell.length_a   1.000
_cell.length_b   1.000
_cell.length_c   1.000
_cell.angle_alpha   90.00
_cell.angle_beta   90.00
_cell.angle_gamma   90.00
#
_symmetry.space_group_name_H-M   'P 1'
#
loop_
_entity.id
_entity.type
_entity.pdbx_description
1 polymer ?
#
loop_
_entity_poly.entity_id
_entity_poly.type
_entity_poly.pdbx_seq_one_letter_code
_entity_poly.pdbx_strand_id
1 'polypeptide(L)'
;MAEQDDTYNQILNNAMVSDSNFLTDIILRECGDVFLGINSLIDVGGGHGGAARAIANAFPQMKCTVLDLPHVIAEAPSDVHVSFISGDMFKYIPPANALFLKGI
;
A
#
# COMPACT_ATOMS: atom_id res chain seq x y z
N MET A 1 8.83 -8.12 -29.59
CA MET A 1 9.73 -7.88 -28.45
C MET A 1 8.85 -7.82 -27.19
N ALA A 2 8.29 -8.95 -26.79
CA ALA A 2 7.17 -9.03 -25.84
C ALA A 2 7.39 -10.13 -24.78
N GLU A 3 8.65 -10.31 -24.35
CA GLU A 3 9.07 -11.23 -23.28
C GLU A 3 10.09 -10.51 -22.36
N GLN A 4 9.82 -9.25 -22.08
CA GLN A 4 10.63 -8.42 -21.19
C GLN A 4 9.64 -7.75 -20.22
N ASP A 5 9.44 -8.19 -18.99
CA ASP A 5 10.12 -9.23 -18.21
C ASP A 5 9.25 -9.53 -16.96
N ASP A 6 8.36 -10.52 -17.04
CA ASP A 6 7.49 -10.90 -15.91
C ASP A 6 8.31 -11.29 -14.66
N THR A 7 9.51 -11.81 -14.87
CA THR A 7 10.44 -12.17 -13.79
C THR A 7 11.01 -10.91 -13.13
N TYR A 8 11.39 -9.91 -13.91
CA TYR A 8 11.87 -8.63 -13.39
C TYR A 8 10.77 -7.85 -12.65
N ASN A 9 9.54 -7.85 -13.17
CA ASN A 9 8.39 -7.26 -12.48
C ASN A 9 8.14 -7.95 -11.13
N GLN A 10 8.22 -9.28 -11.08
CA GLN A 10 8.13 -10.03 -9.82
C GLN A 10 9.27 -9.71 -8.85
N ILE A 11 10.52 -9.62 -9.34
CA ILE A 11 11.68 -9.29 -8.50
C ILE A 11 11.55 -7.88 -7.92
N LEU A 12 11.16 -6.89 -8.74
CA LEU A 12 10.94 -5.52 -8.29
C LEU A 12 9.81 -5.45 -7.27
N ASN A 13 8.68 -6.10 -7.53
CA ASN A 13 7.56 -6.16 -6.59
C ASN A 13 7.98 -6.80 -5.25
N ASN A 14 8.72 -7.91 -5.28
CA ASN A 14 9.20 -8.57 -4.07
C ASN A 14 10.17 -7.70 -3.27
N ALA A 15 11.10 -7.01 -3.95
CA ALA A 15 12.02 -6.08 -3.32
C ALA A 15 11.27 -4.92 -2.65
N MET A 16 10.29 -4.34 -3.34
CA MET A 16 9.44 -3.27 -2.82
C MET A 16 8.60 -3.73 -1.63
N VAL A 17 8.06 -4.96 -1.64
CA VAL A 17 7.34 -5.53 -0.49
C VAL A 17 8.27 -5.71 0.70
N SER A 18 9.49 -6.22 0.49
CA SER A 18 10.47 -6.40 1.57
C SER A 18 10.88 -5.07 2.20
N ASP A 19 11.16 -4.06 1.38
CA ASP A 19 11.50 -2.71 1.86
C ASP A 19 10.31 -2.02 2.55
N SER A 20 9.09 -2.24 2.04
CA SER A 20 7.84 -1.79 2.69
C SER A 20 7.71 -2.38 4.08
N ASN A 21 7.83 -3.70 4.21
CA ASN A 21 7.70 -4.34 5.50
C ASN A 21 8.76 -3.83 6.50
N PHE A 22 10.02 -3.70 6.07
CA PHE A 22 11.09 -3.23 6.95
C PHE A 22 10.90 -1.78 7.42
N LEU A 23 10.64 -0.85 6.49
CA LEU A 23 10.48 0.56 6.83
C LEU A 23 9.17 0.81 7.57
N THR A 24 8.08 0.12 7.22
CA THR A 24 6.81 0.25 7.93
C THR A 24 6.94 -0.28 9.36
N ASP A 25 7.70 -1.35 9.60
CA ASP A 25 7.97 -1.82 10.97
C ASP A 25 8.69 -0.75 11.82
N ILE A 26 9.69 -0.06 11.25
CA ILE A 26 10.40 1.02 11.94
C ILE A 26 9.46 2.19 12.21
N ILE A 27 8.69 2.62 11.21
CA ILE A 27 7.73 3.73 11.33
C ILE A 27 6.69 3.42 12.42
N LEU A 28 6.16 2.19 12.46
CA LEU A 28 5.19 1.78 13.47
C LEU A 28 5.77 1.76 14.88
N ARG A 29 7.05 1.42 15.03
CA ARG A 29 7.75 1.38 16.33
C ARG A 29 8.13 2.77 16.83
N GLU A 30 8.73 3.59 15.97
CA GLU A 30 9.34 4.87 16.36
C GLU A 30 8.37 6.05 16.23
N CYS A 31 7.34 5.92 15.37
CA CYS A 31 6.41 7.00 15.02
C CYS A 31 4.95 6.51 14.96
N GLY A 32 4.60 5.41 15.64
CA GLY A 32 3.25 4.83 15.56
C GLY A 32 2.15 5.78 16.04
N ASP A 33 2.48 6.72 16.92
CA ASP A 33 1.58 7.72 17.46
C ASP A 33 1.00 8.67 16.39
N VAL A 34 1.71 8.88 15.27
CA VAL A 34 1.19 9.69 14.14
C VAL A 34 -0.06 9.09 13.50
N PHE A 35 -0.31 7.80 13.71
CA PHE A 35 -1.48 7.09 13.20
C PHE A 35 -2.67 7.11 14.17
N LEU A 36 -2.50 7.60 15.40
CA LEU A 36 -3.57 7.66 16.39
C LEU A 36 -4.65 8.65 15.97
N GLY A 37 -5.91 8.22 16.07
CA GLY A 37 -7.07 9.04 15.67
C GLY A 37 -7.33 9.10 14.17
N ILE A 38 -6.50 8.47 13.34
CA ILE A 38 -6.80 8.29 11.91
C ILE A 38 -7.80 7.15 11.75
N ASN A 39 -8.97 7.42 11.19
CA ASN A 39 -9.99 6.40 10.95
C ASN A 39 -9.88 5.76 9.55
N SER A 40 -9.32 6.47 8.57
CA SER A 40 -9.15 5.99 7.20
C SER A 40 -7.84 6.48 6.58
N LEU A 41 -7.12 5.57 5.93
CA LEU A 41 -5.84 5.82 5.30
C LEU A 41 -5.82 5.22 3.90
N ILE A 42 -5.37 6.01 2.93
CA ILE A 42 -5.10 5.53 1.57
C ILE A 42 -3.58 5.47 1.35
N ASP A 43 -3.07 4.27 1.07
CA ASP A 43 -1.71 4.01 0.61
C ASP A 43 -1.67 4.19 -0.92
N VAL A 44 -1.10 5.31 -1.36
CA VAL A 44 -1.10 5.75 -2.75
C VAL A 44 0.14 5.20 -3.45
N GLY A 45 -0.05 4.46 -4.55
CA GLY A 45 1.03 3.69 -5.17
C GLY A 45 1.50 2.53 -4.30
N GLY A 46 0.62 2.02 -3.42
CA GLY A 46 0.96 1.01 -2.42
C GLY A 46 1.18 -0.41 -2.96
N GLY A 47 1.06 -0.60 -4.28
CA GLY A 47 1.28 -1.88 -4.94
C GLY A 47 0.35 -2.98 -4.45
N HIS A 48 0.94 -4.08 -3.97
CA HIS A 48 0.22 -5.23 -3.42
C HIS A 48 -0.15 -5.08 -1.93
N GLY A 49 0.03 -3.87 -1.37
CA GLY A 49 -0.48 -3.48 -0.05
C GLY A 49 0.35 -3.95 1.14
N GLY A 50 1.67 -4.11 0.99
CA GLY A 50 2.56 -4.50 2.09
C GLY A 50 2.51 -3.50 3.26
N ALA A 51 2.73 -2.22 2.96
CA ALA A 51 2.69 -1.15 3.97
C ALA A 51 1.29 -0.99 4.57
N ALA A 52 0.25 -0.88 3.73
CA ALA A 52 -1.14 -0.82 4.19
C ALA A 52 -1.53 -1.97 5.14
N ARG A 53 -1.05 -3.20 4.88
CA ARG A 53 -1.35 -4.38 5.72
C ARG A 53 -0.65 -4.33 7.06
N ALA A 54 0.61 -3.91 7.09
CA ALA A 54 1.34 -3.70 8.34
C ALA A 54 0.67 -2.63 9.20
N ILE A 55 0.23 -1.51 8.59
CA ILE A 55 -0.51 -0.45 9.29
C ILE A 55 -1.86 -0.97 9.79
N ALA A 56 -2.63 -1.67 8.95
CA ALA A 56 -3.93 -2.22 9.33
C ALA A 56 -3.82 -3.23 10.49
N ASN A 57 -2.75 -4.04 10.51
CA ASN A 57 -2.49 -4.98 11.60
C ASN A 57 -2.13 -4.27 12.92
N ALA A 58 -1.39 -3.15 12.85
CA ALA A 58 -1.04 -2.35 14.03
C ALA A 58 -2.22 -1.51 14.54
N PHE A 59 -3.12 -1.09 13.64
CA PHE A 59 -4.31 -0.28 13.96
C PHE A 59 -5.58 -0.91 13.37
N PRO A 60 -6.10 -2.00 13.96
CA PRO A 60 -7.22 -2.77 13.38
C PRO A 60 -8.52 -1.97 13.19
N GLN A 61 -8.70 -0.88 13.95
CA GLN A 61 -9.83 0.04 13.81
C GLN A 61 -9.72 0.98 12.61
N MET A 62 -8.54 1.10 11.99
CA MET A 62 -8.30 1.97 10.84
C MET A 62 -8.70 1.26 9.55
N LYS A 63 -9.50 1.93 8.72
CA LYS A 63 -9.77 1.46 7.36
C LYS A 63 -8.58 1.78 6.47
N CYS A 64 -7.82 0.76 6.08
CA CYS A 64 -6.72 0.90 5.13
C CYS A 64 -7.17 0.54 3.71
N THR A 65 -6.75 1.34 2.73
CA THR A 65 -7.05 1.12 1.33
C THR A 65 -5.82 1.41 0.48
N VAL A 66 -5.52 0.57 -0.51
CA VAL A 66 -4.47 0.82 -1.48
C VAL A 66 -5.09 1.42 -2.74
N LEU A 67 -4.51 2.50 -3.25
CA LEU A 67 -4.82 3.06 -4.55
C LEU A 67 -3.63 2.85 -5.48
N ASP A 68 -3.82 2.08 -6.55
CA ASP A 68 -2.79 1.87 -7.57
C ASP A 68 -3.41 1.72 -8.97
N LEU A 69 -2.57 1.64 -9.99
CA LEU A 69 -2.97 1.50 -11.38
C LEU A 69 -3.75 0.19 -11.61
N PRO A 70 -4.66 0.16 -12.60
CA PRO A 70 -5.52 -1.00 -12.85
C PRO A 70 -4.77 -2.33 -13.02
N HIS A 71 -3.62 -2.33 -13.69
CA HIS A 71 -2.84 -3.54 -13.93
C HIS A 71 -2.17 -4.09 -12.66
N VAL A 72 -1.80 -3.20 -11.73
CA VAL A 72 -1.22 -3.59 -10.43
C VAL A 72 -2.31 -4.20 -9.54
N ILE A 73 -3.46 -3.55 -9.46
CA ILE A 73 -4.59 -4.00 -8.63
C ILE A 73 -5.18 -5.32 -9.14
N ALA A 74 -5.13 -5.59 -10.44
CA ALA A 74 -5.58 -6.85 -11.02
C ALA A 74 -4.79 -8.07 -10.49
N GLU A 75 -3.55 -7.88 -10.08
CA GLU A 75 -2.65 -8.92 -9.53
C GLU A 75 -2.55 -8.88 -8.00
N ALA A 76 -3.24 -7.94 -7.36
CA ALA A 76 -3.20 -7.78 -5.91
C ALA A 76 -3.81 -9.00 -5.18
N PRO A 77 -3.18 -9.46 -4.08
CA PRO A 77 -3.73 -10.55 -3.28
C PRO A 77 -5.02 -10.10 -2.59
N SER A 78 -5.97 -11.04 -2.42
CA SER A 78 -7.11 -10.80 -1.53
C SER A 78 -6.64 -10.59 -0.09
N ASP A 79 -7.22 -9.63 0.61
CA ASP A 79 -6.92 -9.34 2.01
C ASP A 79 -8.20 -8.97 2.77
N VAL A 80 -8.27 -9.35 4.05
CA VAL A 80 -9.46 -9.12 4.91
C VAL A 80 -9.41 -7.74 5.58
N HIS A 81 -8.22 -7.18 5.79
CA HIS A 81 -7.98 -5.93 6.50
C HIS A 81 -7.74 -4.74 5.56
N VAL A 82 -7.36 -4.99 4.31
CA VAL A 82 -7.01 -3.97 3.31
C VAL A 82 -7.93 -4.05 2.09
N SER A 83 -8.51 -2.91 1.73
CA SER A 83 -9.25 -2.76 0.46
C SER A 83 -8.34 -2.27 -0.67
N PHE A 84 -8.68 -2.58 -1.91
CA PHE A 84 -7.94 -2.15 -3.09
C PHE A 84 -8.83 -1.34 -4.04
N ILE A 85 -8.31 -0.22 -4.53
CA ILE A 85 -8.96 0.65 -5.51
C ILE A 85 -8.03 0.81 -6.71
N SER A 86 -8.54 0.48 -7.88
CA SER A 86 -7.88 0.75 -9.16
C SER A 86 -8.14 2.19 -9.60
N GLY A 87 -7.10 2.97 -9.86
CA GLY A 87 -7.22 4.37 -10.29
C GLY A 87 -5.91 5.03 -10.69
N ASP A 88 -5.98 6.32 -10.99
CA ASP A 88 -4.82 7.16 -11.32
C ASP A 88 -4.78 8.32 -10.31
N MET A 89 -3.76 8.33 -9.45
CA MET A 89 -3.61 9.31 -8.38
C MET A 89 -3.50 10.75 -8.89
N PHE A 90 -3.03 10.97 -10.12
CA PHE A 90 -2.96 12.30 -10.73
C PHE A 90 -4.31 12.81 -11.22
N LYS A 91 -5.28 11.91 -11.39
CA LYS A 91 -6.65 12.27 -11.76
C LYS A 91 -7.54 12.42 -10.53
N TYR A 92 -7.52 11.43 -9.65
CA TYR A 92 -8.39 11.40 -8.48
C TYR A 92 -7.88 10.45 -7.41
N ILE A 93 -7.89 10.94 -6.17
CA ILE A 93 -7.70 10.14 -4.96
C ILE A 93 -8.99 10.24 -4.15
N PRO A 94 -9.64 9.11 -3.77
CA PRO A 94 -10.82 9.13 -2.93
C PRO A 94 -10.56 9.82 -1.57
N PRO A 95 -11.59 10.42 -0.93
CA PRO A 95 -11.42 11.01 0.39
C PRO A 95 -11.01 9.98 1.46
N ALA A 96 -10.04 10.35 2.29
CA ALA A 96 -9.61 9.63 3.48
C ALA A 96 -9.10 10.64 4.52
N ASN A 97 -8.90 10.22 5.77
CA ASN A 97 -8.34 11.11 6.79
C ASN A 97 -6.85 11.38 6.56
N ALA A 98 -6.14 10.41 5.99
CA ALA A 98 -4.73 10.55 5.65
C ALA A 98 -4.39 9.84 4.34
N LEU A 99 -3.37 10.37 3.67
CA LEU A 99 -2.69 9.73 2.55
C LEU A 99 -1.31 9.29 3.00
N PHE A 100 -0.96 8.05 2.70
CA PHE A 100 0.38 7.51 2.90
C PHE A 100 1.03 7.36 1.52
N LEU A 101 2.20 7.97 1.35
CA LEU A 101 2.95 7.96 0.10
C LEU A 101 4.34 7.44 0.41
N LYS A 102 4.67 6.25 -0.09
CA LYS A 102 5.96 5.60 0.13
C LYS A 102 6.50 5.10 -1.21
N GLY A 103 7.64 5.65 -1.64
CA GLY A 103 8.40 5.10 -2.76
C GLY A 103 7.67 5.13 -4.11
N ILE A 104 6.86 6.17 -4.33
CA ILE A 104 6.16 6.49 -5.59
C ILE A 104 7.05 7.23 -6.58
#